data_AF-A0A954M400-F1
#
_entry.id   AF-A0A954M400-F1
#
_cell.length_a   1.000
_cell.length_b   1.000
_cell.length_c   1.000
_cell.angle_alpha   90.00
_cell.angle_beta   90.00
_cell.angle_gamma   90.00
#
_symmetry.space_group_name_H-M   'P 1'
#
loop_
_entity.id
_entity.type
_entity.pdbx_description
1 polymer ?
#
loop_
_entity_poly.entity_id
_entity_poly.type
_entity_poly.pdbx_seq_one_letter_code
_entity_poly.pdbx_strand_id
1 'polypeptide(L)'
;VTYVPARNTVFLSLALAWAEALGAFDLFIGVNAVDYSGYPDCRPEFITAFEDLANVATQAGVEGTGRFRVHAPLIRLTKAEIIRLGVSLGVDYGLTHSCYDPTPNGTPCEHCDSCQIRAAGFAAAGLADPALTSGV
;
A
#
# COMPACT_ATOMS: atom_id res chain seq x y z
N VAL A 1 15.41 -12.84 1.13
CA VAL A 1 14.05 -13.17 1.64
C VAL A 1 13.46 -11.89 2.20
N THR A 2 12.31 -11.43 1.69
CA THR A 2 11.66 -10.18 2.15
C THR A 2 10.46 -10.43 3.07
N TYR A 3 10.04 -11.70 3.24
CA TYR A 3 8.88 -12.07 4.05
C TYR A 3 9.09 -11.81 5.54
N VAL A 4 8.20 -11.00 6.10
CA VAL A 4 8.07 -10.76 7.54
C VAL A 4 6.67 -11.23 7.94
N PRO A 5 6.54 -12.25 8.81
CA PRO A 5 5.25 -12.81 9.17
C PRO A 5 4.29 -11.77 9.77
N ALA A 6 3.07 -11.69 9.23
CA ALA A 6 1.95 -10.91 9.76
C ALA A 6 2.26 -9.43 10.10
N ARG A 7 3.21 -8.80 9.39
CA ARG A 7 3.61 -7.41 9.67
C ARG A 7 2.45 -6.43 9.50
N ASN A 8 1.54 -6.66 8.54
CA ASN A 8 0.41 -5.77 8.31
C ASN A 8 -0.61 -5.86 9.44
N THR A 9 -0.71 -7.00 10.13
CA THR A 9 -1.52 -7.10 11.35
C THR A 9 -1.01 -6.16 12.43
N VAL A 10 0.31 -6.09 12.62
CA VAL A 10 0.93 -5.16 13.58
C VAL A 10 0.78 -3.71 13.14
N PHE A 11 0.96 -3.41 11.86
CA PHE A 11 0.79 -2.04 11.37
C PHE A 11 -0.66 -1.56 11.47
N LEU A 12 -1.64 -2.40 11.11
CA LEU A 12 -3.04 -2.05 11.23
C LEU A 12 -3.48 -1.95 12.70
N SER A 13 -2.94 -2.74 13.63
CA SER A 13 -3.29 -2.59 15.05
C SER A 13 -2.80 -1.27 15.62
N LEU A 14 -1.60 -0.81 15.23
CA LEU A 14 -1.09 0.52 15.58
C LEU A 14 -1.95 1.63 14.96
N ALA A 15 -2.30 1.50 13.68
CA ALA A 15 -3.16 2.45 12.99
C ALA A 15 -4.56 2.53 13.63
N LEU A 16 -5.14 1.39 14.01
CA LEU A 16 -6.43 1.31 14.70
C LEU A 16 -6.42 2.04 16.04
N ALA A 17 -5.43 1.76 16.89
CA ALA A 17 -5.31 2.40 18.20
C ALA A 17 -5.18 3.92 18.07
N TRP A 18 -4.40 4.38 17.08
CA TRP A 18 -4.26 5.81 16.81
C TRP A 18 -5.55 6.42 16.24
N ALA A 19 -6.20 5.74 15.31
CA ALA A 19 -7.43 6.21 14.69
C ALA A 19 -8.55 6.37 15.73
N GLU A 20 -8.71 5.44 16.67
CA GLU A 20 -9.65 5.59 17.78
C GLU A 20 -9.33 6.81 18.65
N ALA A 21 -8.06 7.00 19.01
CA ALA A 21 -7.63 8.17 19.79
C ALA A 21 -7.90 9.51 19.08
N LEU A 22 -7.96 9.51 17.75
CA LEU A 22 -8.29 10.68 16.93
C LEU A 22 -9.79 10.83 16.61
N GLY A 23 -10.61 9.81 16.89
CA GLY A 23 -11.99 9.75 16.40
C GLY A 23 -12.09 9.58 14.88
N ALA A 24 -11.08 8.95 14.26
CA ALA A 24 -11.06 8.60 12.84
C ALA A 24 -11.51 7.15 12.65
N PHE A 25 -12.44 6.92 11.72
CA PHE A 25 -13.05 5.59 11.53
C PHE A 25 -12.75 4.95 10.18
N ASP A 26 -12.04 5.65 9.30
CA ASP A 26 -11.61 5.13 8.00
C ASP A 26 -10.11 4.86 8.02
N LEU A 27 -9.73 3.59 7.99
CA LEU A 27 -8.35 3.14 7.89
C LEU A 27 -8.02 2.81 6.44
N PHE A 28 -6.99 3.43 5.86
CA PHE A 28 -6.54 3.15 4.50
C PHE A 28 -5.24 2.35 4.50
N ILE A 29 -5.19 1.28 3.72
CA ILE A 29 -4.00 0.46 3.53
C ILE A 29 -3.75 0.18 2.04
N GLY A 30 -2.52 0.47 1.58
CA GLY A 30 -2.11 0.32 0.18
C GLY A 30 -1.66 -1.08 -0.23
N VAL A 31 -2.23 -2.14 0.36
CA VAL A 31 -1.88 -3.53 -0.03
C VAL A 31 -2.38 -3.86 -1.44
N ASN A 32 -1.64 -4.72 -2.13
CA ASN A 32 -1.97 -5.26 -3.44
C ASN A 32 -1.84 -6.80 -3.37
N ALA A 33 -2.85 -7.51 -3.87
CA ALA A 33 -2.90 -8.98 -3.87
C ALA A 33 -2.62 -9.62 -5.25
N VAL A 34 -2.58 -8.83 -6.32
CA VAL A 34 -2.44 -9.30 -7.71
C VAL A 34 -0.99 -9.56 -8.08
N ASP A 35 -0.08 -8.62 -7.80
CA ASP A 35 1.28 -8.62 -8.36
C ASP A 35 2.30 -9.39 -7.51
N TYR A 36 1.87 -10.53 -6.94
CA TYR A 36 2.68 -11.43 -6.13
C TYR A 36 3.22 -10.81 -4.84
N SER A 37 2.64 -11.22 -3.71
CA SER A 37 3.24 -10.97 -2.41
C SER A 37 3.53 -12.30 -1.69
N GLY A 38 2.65 -13.30 -1.83
CA GLY A 38 2.72 -14.50 -0.98
C GLY A 38 2.46 -14.18 0.50
N TYR A 39 2.07 -12.94 0.82
CA TYR A 39 1.77 -12.49 2.16
C TYR A 39 0.27 -12.69 2.43
N PRO A 40 -0.11 -13.56 3.38
CA PRO A 40 -1.53 -13.81 3.70
C PRO A 40 -2.25 -12.56 4.23
N ASP A 41 -1.52 -11.61 4.80
CA ASP A 41 -1.98 -10.34 5.37
C ASP A 41 -2.08 -9.19 4.35
N CYS A 42 -2.13 -9.52 3.05
CA CYS A 42 -2.45 -8.57 1.97
C CYS A 42 -3.77 -8.92 1.25
N ARG A 43 -4.47 -9.98 1.67
CA ARG A 43 -5.63 -10.53 0.96
C ARG A 43 -6.95 -9.90 1.41
N PRO A 44 -7.99 -9.90 0.56
CA PRO A 44 -9.30 -9.38 0.94
C PRO A 44 -9.87 -10.00 2.22
N GLU A 45 -9.67 -11.30 2.43
CA GLU A 45 -10.16 -12.01 3.63
C GLU A 45 -9.50 -11.47 4.90
N PHE A 46 -8.22 -11.13 4.82
CA PHE A 46 -7.52 -10.50 5.95
C PHE A 46 -8.09 -9.10 6.24
N ILE A 47 -8.34 -8.30 5.20
CA ILE A 47 -8.92 -6.96 5.35
C ILE A 47 -10.30 -7.02 6.02
N THR A 48 -11.17 -7.91 5.54
CA THR A 48 -12.50 -8.12 6.16
C THR A 48 -12.38 -8.57 7.61
N ALA A 49 -11.54 -9.58 7.89
CA ALA A 49 -11.36 -10.08 9.25
C ALA A 49 -10.78 -9.02 10.20
N PHE A 50 -9.89 -8.15 9.70
CA PHE A 50 -9.36 -7.05 10.49
C PHE A 50 -10.41 -5.96 10.75
N GLU A 51 -11.28 -5.63 9.77
CA GLU A 51 -12.40 -4.71 10.00
C GLU A 51 -13.34 -5.23 11.09
N ASP A 52 -13.67 -6.53 11.07
CA ASP A 52 -14.50 -7.15 12.10
C ASP A 52 -13.82 -7.07 13.48
N LEU A 53 -12.51 -7.38 13.54
CA LEU A 53 -11.70 -7.22 14.76
C LEU A 53 -11.74 -5.79 15.28
N ALA A 54 -11.54 -4.80 14.40
CA ALA A 54 -11.50 -3.39 14.78
C ALA A 54 -12.79 -2.94 15.48
N ASN A 55 -13.94 -3.42 15.00
CA ASN A 55 -15.25 -3.06 15.54
C ASN A 55 -15.60 -3.80 16.85
N VAL A 56 -14.91 -4.88 17.21
CA VAL A 56 -15.10 -5.56 18.52
C VAL A 56 -13.99 -5.27 19.53
N ALA A 57 -12.85 -4.75 19.08
CA ALA A 57 -11.68 -4.51 19.92
C ALA A 57 -11.58 -3.09 20.50
N THR A 58 -12.46 -2.17 20.07
CA THR A 58 -12.41 -0.74 20.40
C THR A 58 -13.64 -0.32 21.20
N GLN A 59 -13.49 0.68 22.08
CA GLN A 59 -14.62 1.25 22.82
C GLN A 59 -15.59 1.90 21.83
N ALA A 60 -15.06 2.63 20.84
CA ALA A 60 -15.88 3.29 19.84
C ALA A 60 -16.76 2.31 19.03
N GLY A 61 -16.21 1.14 18.68
CA GLY A 61 -16.95 0.08 17.99
C GLY A 61 -18.01 -0.59 18.88
N VAL A 62 -17.67 -0.89 20.14
CA VAL A 62 -18.58 -1.58 21.07
C VAL A 62 -19.71 -0.68 21.57
N GLU A 63 -19.44 0.60 21.83
CA GLU A 63 -20.44 1.57 22.29
C GLU A 63 -21.24 2.21 21.12
N GLY A 64 -20.84 1.94 19.88
CA GLY A 64 -21.50 2.48 18.68
C GLY A 64 -21.31 3.98 18.48
N THR A 65 -20.29 4.57 19.11
CA THR A 65 -19.93 5.99 18.89
C THR A 65 -19.13 6.20 17.61
N GLY A 66 -18.62 5.11 17.01
CA GLY A 66 -18.03 5.08 15.69
C GLY A 66 -18.08 3.68 15.08
N ARG A 67 -17.78 3.57 13.78
CA ARG A 67 -17.72 2.28 13.09
C ARG A 67 -16.52 2.24 12.16
N PHE A 68 -15.55 1.40 12.48
CA PHE A 68 -14.33 1.27 11.69
C PHE A 68 -14.61 0.64 10.33
N ARG A 69 -13.96 1.19 9.31
CA ARG A 69 -13.90 0.70 7.93
C ARG A 69 -12.45 0.57 7.50
N VAL A 70 -12.09 -0.56 6.89
CA VAL A 70 -10.74 -0.76 6.34
C VAL A 70 -10.79 -0.73 4.81
N HIS A 71 -10.16 0.28 4.25
CA HIS A 71 -10.10 0.55 2.83
C HIS A 71 -8.79 0.06 2.22
N ALA A 72 -8.88 -0.87 1.27
CA ALA A 72 -7.75 -1.35 0.49
C ALA A 72 -7.96 -1.08 -1.02
N PRO A 73 -7.93 0.19 -1.45
CA PRO A 73 -8.38 0.58 -2.80
C PRO A 73 -7.53 -0.01 -3.94
N LEU A 74 -6.29 -0.39 -3.63
CA LEU A 74 -5.34 -0.91 -4.62
C LEU A 74 -5.32 -2.45 -4.68
N ILE A 75 -6.11 -3.14 -3.85
CA ILE A 75 -5.94 -4.58 -3.58
C ILE A 75 -6.14 -5.47 -4.81
N ARG A 76 -6.98 -5.03 -5.75
CA ARG A 76 -7.31 -5.74 -7.00
C ARG A 76 -6.69 -5.12 -8.25
N LEU A 77 -5.91 -4.05 -8.10
CA LEU A 77 -5.31 -3.35 -9.23
C LEU A 77 -3.93 -3.94 -9.54
N THR A 78 -3.67 -4.16 -10.82
CA THR A 78 -2.31 -4.37 -11.33
C THR A 78 -1.47 -3.11 -11.14
N LYS A 79 -0.13 -3.23 -11.15
CA LYS A 79 0.76 -2.05 -11.11
C LYS A 79 0.46 -1.02 -12.19
N ALA A 80 0.14 -1.46 -13.41
CA ALA A 80 -0.21 -0.55 -14.50
C ALA A 80 -1.49 0.24 -14.20
N GLU A 81 -2.51 -0.41 -13.63
CA GLU A 81 -3.74 0.26 -13.20
C GLU A 81 -3.51 1.21 -12.04
N ILE A 82 -2.67 0.83 -11.06
CA ILE A 82 -2.28 1.71 -9.96
C ILE A 82 -1.59 2.97 -10.51
N ILE A 83 -0.69 2.81 -11.48
CA ILE A 83 0.03 3.92 -12.11
C ILE A 83 -0.94 4.84 -12.85
N ARG A 84 -1.83 4.29 -13.69
CA ARG A 84 -2.85 5.08 -14.39
C ARG A 84 -3.79 5.79 -13.43
N LEU A 85 -4.19 5.13 -12.34
CA LEU A 85 -5.03 5.73 -11.31
C LEU A 85 -4.31 6.91 -10.65
N GLY A 86 -3.06 6.74 -10.23
CA GLY A 86 -2.28 7.84 -9.64
C GLY A 86 -2.13 9.02 -10.59
N VAL A 87 -1.80 8.79 -11.86
CA VAL A 87 -1.72 9.85 -12.87
C VAL A 87 -3.07 10.55 -13.04
N SER A 88 -4.18 9.80 -13.11
CA SER A 88 -5.51 10.40 -13.23
C SER A 88 -5.91 11.26 -12.03
N LEU A 89 -5.34 10.99 -10.86
CA LEU A 89 -5.53 11.76 -9.62
C LEU A 89 -4.51 12.89 -9.45
N GLY A 90 -3.59 13.08 -10.41
CA GLY A 90 -2.55 14.10 -10.35
C GLY A 90 -1.37 13.77 -9.43
N VAL A 91 -1.13 12.49 -9.14
CA VAL A 91 0.05 12.06 -8.36
C VAL A 91 1.32 12.32 -9.16
N ASP A 92 2.24 13.08 -8.55
CA ASP A 92 3.60 13.19 -9.04
C ASP A 92 4.43 11.98 -8.61
N TYR A 93 4.62 11.03 -9.52
CA TYR A 93 5.41 9.83 -9.28
C TYR A 93 6.90 10.11 -9.07
N GLY A 94 7.42 11.29 -9.41
CA GLY A 94 8.79 11.70 -9.15
C GLY A 94 9.08 11.93 -7.67
N LEU A 95 8.03 12.17 -6.87
CA LEU A 95 8.11 12.31 -5.41
C LEU A 95 8.02 10.96 -4.67
N THR A 96 7.80 9.86 -5.39
CA THR A 96 7.59 8.54 -4.78
C THR A 96 8.86 7.71 -4.81
N HIS A 97 9.04 6.87 -3.78
CA HIS A 97 10.17 5.97 -3.66
C HIS A 97 9.71 4.52 -3.60
N SER A 98 10.32 3.66 -4.41
CA SER A 98 10.05 2.21 -4.39
C SER A 98 11.31 1.37 -4.20
N CYS A 99 12.48 1.91 -4.55
CA CYS A 99 13.74 1.17 -4.51
C CYS A 99 14.07 0.67 -3.11
N TYR A 100 14.61 -0.55 -3.00
CA TYR A 100 15.06 -1.10 -1.72
C TYR A 100 16.48 -0.65 -1.33
N ASP A 101 17.30 -0.29 -2.32
CA ASP A 101 18.70 0.05 -2.11
C ASP A 101 19.13 1.18 -3.05
N PRO A 102 18.58 2.40 -2.89
CA PRO A 102 18.87 3.50 -3.80
C PRO A 102 20.33 3.93 -3.73
N THR A 103 20.81 4.61 -4.78
CA THR A 103 22.16 5.21 -4.76
C THR A 103 22.27 6.27 -3.66
N PRO A 104 23.47 6.71 -3.27
CA PRO A 104 23.65 7.79 -2.30
C PRO A 104 22.94 9.09 -2.65
N ASN A 105 22.66 9.30 -3.94
CA ASN A 105 21.95 10.47 -4.47
C ASN A 105 20.42 10.27 -4.51
N GLY A 106 19.91 9.14 -4.01
CA GLY A 106 18.48 8.82 -3.95
C GLY A 106 17.88 8.23 -5.22
N THR A 107 18.67 8.00 -6.27
CA THR A 107 18.17 7.40 -7.52
C THR A 107 17.86 5.91 -7.33
N PRO A 108 16.83 5.37 -7.99
CA PRO A 108 16.56 3.94 -7.98
C PRO A 108 17.78 3.13 -8.47
N CYS A 109 18.02 1.95 -7.89
CA CYS A 109 19.15 1.09 -8.28
C CYS A 109 18.88 0.26 -9.54
N GLU A 110 17.63 0.23 -9.99
CA GLU A 110 17.16 -0.45 -11.21
C GLU A 110 17.30 -1.98 -11.22
N HIS A 111 18.00 -2.59 -10.26
CA HIS A 111 18.24 -4.03 -10.21
C HIS A 111 17.42 -4.77 -9.14
N CYS A 112 16.88 -4.10 -8.11
CA CYS A 112 16.09 -4.78 -7.08
C CYS A 112 14.66 -5.10 -7.56
N ASP A 113 14.02 -6.10 -6.95
CA ASP A 113 12.66 -6.55 -7.31
C ASP A 113 11.66 -5.40 -7.41
N SER A 114 11.70 -4.47 -6.45
CA SER A 114 10.78 -3.32 -6.43
C SER A 114 10.99 -2.38 -7.62
N CYS A 115 12.24 -2.16 -8.04
CA CYS A 115 12.54 -1.38 -9.24
C CYS A 115 12.02 -2.08 -10.50
N GLN A 116 12.22 -3.39 -10.62
CA GLN A 116 11.76 -4.16 -11.78
C GLN A 116 10.23 -4.17 -11.87
N ILE A 117 9.53 -4.37 -10.75
CA ILE A 117 8.06 -4.32 -10.67
C ILE A 117 7.53 -2.93 -11.05
N ARG A 118 8.18 -1.86 -10.56
CA ARG A 118 7.82 -0.48 -10.92
C ARG A 118 8.02 -0.23 -12.41
N ALA A 119 9.19 -0.54 -12.96
CA ALA A 119 9.52 -0.35 -14.37
C ALA A 119 8.54 -1.12 -15.28
N ALA A 120 8.24 -2.38 -14.95
CA ALA A 120 7.25 -3.17 -15.67
C ALA A 120 5.85 -2.54 -15.59
N GLY A 121 5.47 -2.01 -14.44
CA GLY A 121 4.22 -1.28 -14.25
C GLY A 121 4.11 -0.04 -15.15
N PHE A 122 5.16 0.79 -15.21
CA PHE A 122 5.19 1.99 -16.07
C PHE A 122 5.16 1.64 -17.55
N ALA A 123 5.95 0.65 -17.96
CA ALA A 123 5.95 0.13 -19.33
C ALA A 123 4.57 -0.38 -19.73
N ALA A 124 3.92 -1.19 -18.88
CA ALA A 124 2.57 -1.70 -19.12
C ALA A 124 1.50 -0.61 -19.05
N ALA A 125 1.74 0.49 -18.33
CA ALA A 125 0.88 1.68 -18.31
C ALA A 125 1.00 2.52 -19.60
N GLY A 126 2.09 2.37 -20.36
CA GLY A 126 2.41 3.21 -21.51
C GLY A 126 2.95 4.59 -21.12
N LEU A 127 3.59 4.68 -19.95
CA LEU A 127 4.05 5.94 -19.35
C LEU A 127 5.54 5.87 -19.03
N ALA A 128 6.24 7.00 -19.14
CA ALA A 128 7.61 7.12 -18.65
C ALA A 128 7.61 7.21 -17.11
N ASP A 129 8.56 6.54 -16.48
CA ASP A 129 8.76 6.63 -15.03
C ASP A 129 9.57 7.90 -14.70
N PRO A 130 9.00 8.91 -14.03
CA PRO A 130 9.73 10.13 -13.68
C PRO A 130 10.84 9.92 -12.64
N ALA A 131 10.86 8.79 -11.93
CA ALA A 131 11.92 8.45 -10.98
C ALA A 131 13.18 7.88 -11.67
N LEU A 132 13.06 7.44 -12.92
CA LEU A 132 14.19 7.03 -13.75
C LEU A 132 14.58 8.26 -14.58
N THR A 133 15.75 8.82 -14.29
CA THR A 133 16.28 9.90 -15.12
C THR A 133 16.39 9.37 -16.54
N SER A 134 15.68 10.00 -17.48
CA SER A 134 15.89 9.74 -18.89
C SER A 134 17.38 9.93 -19.14
N GLY A 135 18.05 8.89 -19.64
CA GLY A 135 19.49 8.93 -19.90
C GLY A 135 19.88 10.23 -20.58
N VAL A 136 20.84 10.93 -19.98
CA VAL A 136 21.68 11.89 -20.69
C VAL A 136 22.62 11.09 -21.58
#